data_AF-D1P2R5-F1
#
_entry.id   AF-D1P2R5-F1
#
_cell.length_a   1.000
_cell.length_b   1.000
_cell.length_c   1.000
_cell.angle_alpha   90.00
_cell.angle_beta   90.00
_cell.angle_gamma   90.00
#
_symmetry.space_group_name_H-M   'P 1'
#
loop_
_entity.id
_entity.type
_entity.pdbx_description
1 polymer ?
#
loop_
_entity_poly.entity_id
_entity_poly.type
_entity_poly.pdbx_seq_one_letter_code
_entity_poly.pdbx_strand_id
1 'polypeptide(L)'
;MITERYVALNIVGTKWREVLMKIFKHYNPSKIALYVKTLFSGRLYIKDFGAFEFNNGKILPPKIGDKTHYSVMNEVNKQVVLLRTELG
;
A
#
# COMPACT_ATOMS: atom_id res chain seq x y z
N MET A 1 2.06 -18.76 19.43
CA MET A 1 3.03 -17.74 18.98
C MET A 1 2.79 -17.51 17.49
N ILE A 2 1.92 -16.57 17.16
CA ILE A 2 1.57 -16.22 15.77
C ILE A 2 2.72 -15.36 15.25
N THR A 3 3.37 -15.81 14.18
CA THR A 3 4.61 -15.27 13.63
C THR A 3 4.46 -13.83 13.16
N GLU A 4 5.50 -13.03 13.40
CA GLU A 4 5.66 -11.62 13.01
C GLU A 4 5.80 -11.40 11.48
N ARG A 5 5.17 -12.24 10.65
CA ARG A 5 5.21 -12.12 9.18
C ARG A 5 3.82 -11.83 8.65
N TYR A 6 3.54 -10.55 8.37
CA TYR A 6 2.35 -10.14 7.61
C TYR A 6 2.50 -10.62 6.14
N VAL A 7 2.06 -11.85 5.88
CA VAL A 7 1.99 -12.46 4.55
C VAL A 7 0.56 -12.32 4.04
N ALA A 8 0.37 -11.73 2.85
CA ALA A 8 -0.91 -11.80 2.17
C ALA A 8 -1.02 -13.16 1.49
N LEU A 9 -1.94 -14.00 1.95
CA LEU A 9 -2.30 -15.24 1.25
C LEU A 9 -3.23 -14.89 0.08
N ASN A 10 -2.76 -15.10 -1.14
CA ASN A 10 -3.62 -15.05 -2.33
C ASN A 10 -3.70 -16.46 -2.93
N ILE A 11 -4.89 -16.85 -3.37
CA ILE A 11 -5.12 -18.12 -4.04
C ILE A 11 -4.71 -17.97 -5.51
N VAL A 12 -3.77 -18.79 -5.97
CA VAL A 12 -3.46 -18.95 -7.39
C VAL A 12 -3.70 -20.42 -7.74
N GLY A 13 -4.85 -20.71 -8.34
CA GLY A 13 -5.31 -22.08 -8.56
C GLY A 13 -5.60 -22.80 -7.25
N THR A 14 -4.96 -23.94 -7.00
CA THR A 14 -5.08 -24.72 -5.74
C THR A 14 -3.95 -24.44 -4.74
N LYS A 15 -3.03 -23.51 -5.05
CA LYS A 15 -1.82 -23.27 -4.26
C LYS A 15 -1.85 -21.91 -3.57
N TRP A 16 -1.56 -21.94 -2.27
CA TRP A 16 -1.29 -20.74 -1.49
C TRP A 16 0.07 -20.18 -1.86
N ARG A 17 0.10 -18.93 -2.32
CA ARG A 17 1.36 -18.21 -2.57
C ARG A 17 1.54 -17.14 -1.50
N GLU A 18 2.68 -17.19 -0.82
CA GLU A 18 3.14 -16.07 0.00
C GLU A 18 3.54 -14.93 -0.94
N VAL A 19 2.81 -13.81 -0.87
CA VAL A 19 3.22 -12.58 -1.55
C VAL A 19 4.01 -11.75 -0.57
N LEU A 20 5.29 -11.52 -0.87
CA LEU A 20 6.13 -10.60 -0.12
C LEU A 20 5.53 -9.19 -0.26
N MET A 21 5.03 -8.68 0.85
CA MET A 21 4.42 -7.36 0.95
C MET A 21 5.43 -6.38 1.55
N LYS A 22 5.54 -5.17 0.99
CA LYS A 22 6.35 -4.13 1.62
C LYS A 22 5.66 -3.69 2.90
N ILE A 23 6.40 -3.78 4.01
CA ILE A 23 5.95 -3.31 5.32
C ILE A 23 6.63 -1.98 5.65
N PHE A 24 5.82 -0.96 5.90
CA PHE A 24 6.25 0.31 6.45
C PHE A 24 6.04 0.29 7.96
N LYS A 25 7.14 0.15 8.71
CA LYS A 25 7.12 0.17 10.18
C LYS A 25 6.76 1.55 10.75
N HIS A 26 6.97 2.60 9.97
CA HIS A 26 6.67 3.99 10.33
C HIS A 26 5.85 4.63 9.21
N TYR A 27 4.91 5.48 9.60
CA TYR A 27 4.13 6.26 8.64
C TYR A 27 4.97 7.43 8.12
N ASN A 28 5.32 7.36 6.83
CA ASN A 28 5.96 8.46 6.10
C ASN A 28 5.32 8.53 4.71
N PRO A 29 4.34 9.43 4.51
CA PRO A 29 3.57 9.54 3.27
C PRO A 29 4.44 9.68 2.02
N SER A 30 5.52 10.46 2.06
CA SER A 30 6.40 10.68 0.91
C SER A 30 7.19 9.42 0.53
N LYS A 31 7.73 8.67 1.50
CA LYS A 31 8.40 7.37 1.23
C LYS A 31 7.43 6.32 0.70
N ILE A 32 6.21 6.29 1.23
CA ILE A 32 5.16 5.38 0.78
C ILE A 32 4.73 5.76 -0.64
N ALA A 33 4.53 7.05 -0.92
CA ALA A 33 4.19 7.57 -2.24
C ALA A 33 5.28 7.25 -3.27
N LEU A 34 6.57 7.37 -2.91
CA LEU A 34 7.65 6.98 -3.80
C LEU A 34 7.58 5.48 -4.17
N TYR A 35 7.33 4.61 -3.20
CA TYR A 35 7.15 3.18 -3.43
C TYR A 35 5.95 2.89 -4.35
N VAL A 36 4.79 3.49 -4.05
CA VAL A 36 3.57 3.36 -4.87
C VAL A 36 3.79 3.91 -6.28
N LYS A 37 4.43 5.07 -6.43
CA LYS A 37 4.74 5.68 -7.73
C LYS A 37 5.65 4.78 -8.58
N THR A 38 6.63 4.13 -7.95
CA THR A 38 7.67 3.36 -8.64
C THR A 38 7.14 2.01 -9.15
N LEU A 39 6.16 1.43 -8.48
CA LEU A 39 5.60 0.13 -8.83
C LEU A 39 4.25 0.27 -9.54
N PHE A 40 4.01 -0.55 -10.57
CA PHE A 40 2.78 -0.49 -11.35
C PHE A 40 1.53 -0.91 -10.54
N SER A 41 1.63 -1.97 -9.74
CA SER A 41 0.53 -2.47 -8.90
C SER A 41 1.07 -3.30 -7.73
N GLY A 42 0.31 -3.40 -6.64
CA GLY A 42 0.68 -4.29 -5.54
C GLY A 42 -0.12 -4.07 -4.26
N ARG A 43 0.42 -4.63 -3.18
CA ARG A 43 -0.06 -4.45 -1.81
C ARG A 43 1.06 -3.97 -0.91
N LEU A 44 0.72 -3.14 0.07
CA LEU A 44 1.62 -2.70 1.13
C LEU A 44 0.89 -2.72 2.46
N TYR A 45 1.66 -2.86 3.55
CA TYR A 45 1.14 -2.74 4.90
C TYR A 45 1.83 -1.58 5.61
N ILE A 46 1.02 -0.76 6.27
CA ILE A 46 1.49 0.33 7.11
C ILE A 46 1.14 -0.05 8.54
N LYS A 47 2.15 -0.14 9.41
CA LYS A 47 1.93 -0.44 10.82
C LYS A 47 0.91 0.54 11.41
N ASP A 48 -0.05 0.03 12.18
CA ASP A 48 -1.14 0.76 12.84
C ASP A 48 -2.24 1.30 11.91
N PHE A 49 -2.05 1.28 10.58
CA PHE A 49 -3.05 1.74 9.60
C PHE A 49 -3.64 0.60 8.76
N GLY A 50 -2.93 -0.50 8.59
CA GLY A 50 -3.43 -1.68 7.88
C GLY A 50 -2.87 -1.87 6.47
N ALA A 51 -3.58 -2.67 5.68
CA ALA A 51 -3.16 -3.07 4.34
C ALA A 51 -3.83 -2.21 3.26
N PHE A 52 -3.04 -1.84 2.25
CA PHE A 52 -3.46 -1.01 1.13
C PHE A 52 -3.17 -1.71 -0.18
N GLU A 53 -4.14 -1.69 -1.09
CA GLU A 53 -3.98 -2.09 -2.48
C GLU A 53 -3.66 -0.85 -3.32
N PHE A 54 -2.79 -0.99 -4.30
CA PHE A 54 -2.48 0.08 -5.23
C PHE A 54 -2.38 -0.44 -6.66
N ASN A 55 -2.75 0.41 -7.61
CA ASN A 55 -2.67 0.13 -9.03
C ASN A 55 -2.42 1.42 -9.82
N ASN A 56 -1.71 1.33 -10.94
CA ASN A 56 -1.22 2.43 -11.77
C ASN A 56 -0.59 3.58 -10.95
N GLY A 57 0.17 3.18 -9.91
CA GLY A 57 0.81 4.08 -8.97
C GLY A 57 -0.16 4.94 -8.14
N LYS A 58 -1.33 4.43 -7.78
CA LYS A 58 -2.29 5.06 -6.86
C LYS A 58 -2.82 4.05 -5.86
N ILE A 59 -2.93 4.44 -4.59
CA ILE A 59 -3.67 3.66 -3.59
C ILE A 59 -5.16 3.66 -3.98
N LEU A 60 -5.76 2.47 -3.97
CA LEU A 60 -7.17 2.25 -4.27
C LEU A 60 -8.04 2.58 -3.05
N PRO A 61 -9.32 2.97 -3.27
CA PRO A 61 -10.28 3.12 -2.18
C PRO A 61 -10.40 1.84 -1.35
N PRO A 62 -10.50 1.95 -0.01
CA PRO A 62 -10.72 0.79 0.83
C PRO A 62 -12.09 0.17 0.53
N LYS A 63 -12.15 -1.17 0.56
CA LYS A 63 -13.40 -1.93 0.32
C LYS A 63 -14.45 -1.69 1.40
N ILE A 64 -13.99 -1.41 2.62
CA ILE A 64 -14.83 -1.04 3.76
C ILE A 64 -14.64 0.46 3.98
N GLY A 65 -15.73 1.17 4.22
CA GLY A 65 -15.76 2.62 4.39
C GLY A 65 -15.09 3.15 5.66
N ASP A 66 -13.82 2.80 5.90
CA ASP A 66 -13.04 3.28 7.04
C ASP A 66 -12.43 4.66 6.73
N LYS A 67 -12.80 5.66 7.54
CA LYS A 67 -12.31 7.04 7.45
C LYS A 67 -10.78 7.11 7.54
N THR A 68 -10.15 6.24 8.34
CA THR A 68 -8.69 6.23 8.50
C THR A 68 -8.01 5.79 7.21
N HIS A 69 -8.45 4.68 6.61
CA HIS A 69 -7.92 4.23 5.32
C HIS A 69 -8.14 5.27 4.20
N TYR A 70 -9.29 5.94 4.18
CA TYR A 70 -9.53 7.03 3.22
C TYR A 70 -8.56 8.21 3.40
N SER A 71 -8.30 8.60 4.65
CA SER A 71 -7.36 9.68 4.96
C SER A 71 -5.95 9.36 4.46
N VAL A 72 -5.45 8.15 4.80
CA VAL A 72 -4.14 7.66 4.35
C VAL A 72 -4.06 7.58 2.83
N MET A 73 -5.07 7.00 2.18
CA MET A 73 -5.14 6.93 0.72
C MET A 73 -5.02 8.33 0.10
N ASN A 74 -5.81 9.29 0.59
CA ASN A 74 -5.84 10.64 0.05
C ASN A 74 -4.49 11.34 0.24
N GLU A 75 -3.88 11.24 1.42
CA GLU A 75 -2.59 11.84 1.72
C GLU A 75 -1.46 11.26 0.86
N VAL A 76 -1.37 9.93 0.76
CA VAL A 76 -0.35 9.28 -0.07
C VAL A 76 -0.55 9.60 -1.55
N ASN A 77 -1.79 9.57 -2.05
CA ASN A 77 -2.05 9.88 -3.45
C ASN A 77 -1.74 11.34 -3.80
N LYS A 78 -1.95 12.30 -2.88
CA LYS A 78 -1.50 13.68 -3.06
C LYS A 78 0.02 13.76 -3.20
N GLN A 79 0.76 13.05 -2.35
CA GLN A 79 2.23 12.98 -2.43
C GLN A 79 2.70 12.35 -3.75
N VAL A 80 2.00 11.32 -4.25
CA VAL A 80 2.30 10.76 -5.59
C VAL A 80 2.15 11.81 -6.68
N VAL A 81 1.10 12.65 -6.63
CA VAL A 81 0.89 13.72 -7.62
C VAL A 81 2.03 14.73 -7.55
N LEU A 82 2.42 15.18 -6.35
CA LEU A 82 3.55 16.11 -6.17
C LEU A 82 4.84 15.54 -6.77
N LEU A 83 5.18 14.29 -6.45
CA LEU A 83 6.34 13.60 -7.01
C LEU A 83 6.31 13.43 -8.53
N ARG A 84 5.14 13.53 -9.18
CA ARG A 84 5.04 13.52 -10.65
C ARG A 84 5.28 14.91 -11.23
N THR A 85 4.82 15.95 -10.54
CA THR A 85 4.99 17.35 -10.96
C THR A 85 6.43 17.85 -10.81
N GLU A 86 7.18 17.36 -9.81
CA GLU A 86 8.59 17.74 -9.58
C GLU A 86 9.58 17.25 -10.67
N LEU A 87 9.12 16.42 -11.62
CA LEU A 87 9.95 15.84 -12.69
C LEU A 87 9.45 16.19 -14.11
N GLY A 88 8.55 17.16 -14.22
CA GLY A 88 8.10 17.73 -15.50
C GLY A 88 8.52 19.18 -15.64
#